data_AF-A0A846Q3M1-F1
#
_entry.id   AF-A0A846Q3M1-F1
#
_cell.length_a   1.000
_cell.length_b   1.000
_cell.length_c   1.000
_cell.angle_alpha   90.00
_cell.angle_beta   90.00
_cell.angle_gamma   90.00
#
_symmetry.space_group_name_H-M   'P 1'
#
loop_
_entity.id
_entity.type
_entity.pdbx_description
1 polymer ?
#
loop_
_entity_poly.entity_id
_entity_poly.type
_entity_poly.pdbx_seq_one_letter_code
_entity_poly.pdbx_strand_id
1 'polypeptide(L)' 'MENECCVNDSECSCDNIPEHKMCRLTKPARKFDVEKVKKLTSNPKFICTCCGRTANNKENLCIPVKLR' A
#
# COMPACT_ATOMS: atom_id res chain seq x y z
N MET A 1 11.37 -14.09 5.98
CA MET A 1 11.72 -13.07 4.98
C MET A 1 10.86 -11.87 5.28
N GLU A 2 11.41 -10.91 6.01
CA GLU A 2 10.74 -9.65 6.29
C GLU A 2 10.79 -8.83 5.00
N ASN A 3 9.63 -8.74 4.36
CA ASN A 3 9.46 -8.14 3.05
C ASN A 3 9.33 -6.63 3.21
N GLU A 4 10.47 -5.94 3.32
CA GLU A 4 10.52 -4.50 3.49
C GLU A 4 10.33 -3.80 2.13
N CYS A 5 9.20 -3.10 1.96
CA CYS A 5 9.13 -2.02 0.98
C CYS A 5 9.40 -0.70 1.70
N CYS A 6 10.12 0.20 1.02
CA CYS A 6 10.58 1.49 1.54
C CYS A 6 11.72 1.37 2.56
N VAL A 7 12.77 0.63 2.22
CA VAL A 7 13.98 0.46 3.04
C VAL A 7 14.83 1.75 3.07
N ASN A 8 14.66 2.64 2.09
CA ASN A 8 15.40 3.89 1.97
C ASN A 8 14.53 5.02 1.36
N ASP A 9 14.90 6.27 1.63
CA ASP A 9 14.16 7.49 1.27
C ASP A 9 14.02 7.74 -0.25
N SER A 10 14.73 6.96 -1.07
CA SER A 10 14.86 7.22 -2.51
C SER A 10 14.19 6.17 -3.40
N GLU A 11 13.89 4.96 -2.90
CA GLU A 11 13.40 3.86 -3.74
C GLU A 11 12.28 3.06 -3.07
N CYS A 12 11.04 3.31 -3.52
CA CYS A 12 9.89 2.47 -3.18
C CYS A 12 9.90 1.18 -4.03
N SER A 13 10.84 0.26 -3.75
CA SER A 13 10.88 -1.07 -4.39
C SER A 13 9.88 -2.02 -3.72
N CYS A 14 8.63 -1.95 -4.18
CA CYS A 14 7.51 -2.76 -3.70
C CYS A 14 7.32 -4.04 -4.56
N ASP A 15 8.41 -4.63 -5.06
CA ASP A 15 8.34 -5.76 -5.98
C ASP A 15 8.15 -7.10 -5.23
N ASN A 16 8.66 -7.19 -4.00
CA ASN A 16 8.60 -8.38 -3.16
C ASN A 16 7.71 -8.18 -1.92
N ILE A 17 6.50 -7.66 -2.09
CA ILE A 17 5.52 -7.50 -1.00
C ILE A 17 4.30 -8.41 -1.19
N PRO A 18 3.57 -8.75 -0.10
CA PRO A 18 2.37 -9.56 -0.19
C PRO A 18 1.30 -8.98 -1.14
N GLU A 19 0.53 -9.85 -1.80
CA GLU A 19 -0.48 -9.45 -2.79
C GLU A 19 -1.60 -8.57 -2.25
N HIS A 20 -1.90 -8.67 -0.96
CA HIS A 20 -2.93 -7.85 -0.30
C HIS A 20 -2.46 -6.42 0.00
N LYS A 21 -1.19 -6.08 -0.26
CA LYS A 21 -0.65 -4.72 -0.07
C LYS A 21 -1.07 -3.81 -1.21
N MET A 22 -1.38 -2.55 -0.87
CA MET A 22 -1.84 -1.56 -1.83
C MET A 22 -0.84 -1.35 -2.97
N CYS A 23 0.44 -1.30 -2.65
CA CYS A 23 1.52 -1.19 -3.63
C CYS A 23 1.49 -2.28 -4.72
N ARG A 24 1.09 -3.52 -4.35
CA ARG A 24 0.96 -4.61 -5.30
C ARG A 24 -0.34 -4.53 -6.11
N LEU A 25 -1.45 -4.20 -5.45
CA LEU A 25 -2.77 -4.09 -6.08
C LEU A 25 -2.86 -3.03 -7.18
N THR A 26 -1.99 -2.02 -7.15
CA THR A 26 -1.96 -0.97 -8.19
C THR A 26 -0.92 -1.20 -9.28
N LYS A 27 -0.08 -2.23 -9.16
CA LYS A 27 0.96 -2.54 -10.15
C LYS A 27 0.49 -3.72 -11.02
N PRO A 28 0.76 -3.71 -12.33
CA PRO A 28 1.26 -2.59 -13.13
C PRO A 28 0.20 -1.50 -13.37
N ALA A 29 0.61 -0.29 -13.75
CA ALA A 29 -0.23 0.91 -13.91
C ALA A 29 -1.39 0.81 -14.93
N ARG A 30 -1.57 -0.34 -15.60
CA ARG A 30 -2.65 -0.62 -16.56
C ARG A 30 -3.51 -1.84 -16.18
N LYS A 31 -3.21 -2.51 -15.06
CA LYS A 31 -3.99 -3.65 -14.53
C LYS A 31 -4.52 -3.35 -13.12
N PHE A 32 -4.73 -2.07 -12.83
CA PHE A 32 -5.27 -1.61 -11.56
C PHE A 32 -6.71 -2.12 -11.40
N ASP A 33 -6.93 -2.97 -10.40
CA ASP A 33 -8.27 -3.47 -10.05
C ASP A 33 -8.99 -2.44 -9.18
N VAL A 34 -9.78 -1.58 -9.83
CA VAL A 34 -10.48 -0.46 -9.19
C VAL A 34 -11.40 -0.94 -8.07
N GLU A 35 -12.09 -2.06 -8.26
CA GLU A 35 -13.06 -2.57 -7.28
C GLU A 35 -12.37 -3.06 -6.00
N LYS A 36 -11.21 -3.71 -6.12
CA LYS A 36 -10.41 -4.08 -4.94
C LYS A 36 -9.89 -2.86 -4.21
N VAL A 37 -9.34 -1.88 -4.94
CA VAL A 37 -8.78 -0.68 -4.30
C VAL A 37 -9.87 0.16 -3.65
N LYS A 38 -11.04 0.28 -4.27
CA LYS A 38 -12.21 0.99 -3.72
C LYS A 38 -12.65 0.40 -2.38
N LYS A 39 -12.70 -0.93 -2.26
CA LYS A 39 -13.04 -1.60 -0.99
C LYS A 39 -12.04 -1.30 0.13
N LEU A 40 -10.76 -1.20 -0.22
CA LEU A 40 -9.69 -0.94 0.74
C LEU A 40 -9.57 0.55 1.08
N THR A 41 -10.12 1.44 0.25
CA THR A 41 -10.06 2.90 0.43
C THR A 41 -11.39 3.54 0.83
N SER A 42 -12.48 2.77 0.99
CA SER A 42 -13.83 3.29 1.24
C SER A 42 -14.02 4.01 2.59
N ASN A 43 -13.10 3.82 3.53
CA ASN A 43 -13.03 4.55 4.80
C ASN A 43 -11.57 4.51 5.30
N PRO A 44 -10.69 5.36 4.74
CA PRO A 44 -9.25 5.25 4.97
C PRO A 44 -8.93 5.65 6.41
N LYS A 45 -8.36 4.72 7.17
CA LYS A 45 -7.95 4.93 8.58
C LYS A 45 -6.43 5.02 8.71
N PHE A 46 -5.70 4.65 7.66
CA PHE A 46 -4.25 4.62 7.65
C PHE A 46 -3.73 5.20 6.34
N ILE A 47 -2.54 5.79 6.42
CA ILE A 47 -1.75 6.29 5.29
C ILE A 47 -0.33 5.71 5.37
N CYS A 48 0.24 5.36 4.23
CA CYS A 48 1.63 4.94 4.14
C CYS A 48 2.52 6.18 4.14
N THR A 49 3.43 6.32 5.10
CA THR A 49 4.31 7.50 5.17
C THR A 49 5.33 7.60 4.04
N CYS A 50 5.65 6.47 3.40
CA CYS A 50 6.58 6.42 2.26
C CYS A 50 5.94 6.83 0.93
N CYS A 51 4.75 6.31 0.61
CA CYS A 51 4.15 6.47 -0.73
C CYS A 51 2.78 7.17 -0.74
N GLY A 52 2.30 7.64 0.42
CA GLY A 52 1.07 8.42 0.55
C GLY A 52 -0.24 7.65 0.33
N ARG A 53 -0.17 6.34 0.08
CA ARG A 53 -1.36 5.52 -0.17
C ARG A 53 -2.16 5.28 1.10
N THR A 54 -3.48 5.26 0.96
CA THR A 54 -4.39 5.07 2.09
C THR A 54 -5.02 3.68 2.08
N ALA A 55 -5.43 3.22 3.26
CA ALA A 55 -6.22 2.01 3.43
C ALA A 55 -7.09 2.09 4.69
N ASN A 56 -8.16 1.31 4.72
CA ASN A 56 -9.03 1.14 5.88
C ASN A 56 -8.41 0.23 6.96
N ASN A 57 -7.42 -0.60 6.62
CA ASN A 57 -6.66 -1.45 7.54
C ASN A 57 -5.14 -1.27 7.33
N LYS A 58 -4.38 -1.23 8.45
CA LYS A 58 -2.92 -1.10 8.48
C LYS A 58 -2.21 -2.22 7.71
N GLU A 59 -2.79 -3.42 7.68
CA GLU A 59 -2.20 -4.60 7.04
C GLU A 59 -2.09 -4.44 5.53
N ASN A 60 -2.89 -3.57 4.90
CA ASN A 60 -2.81 -3.32 3.47
C ASN A 60 -1.72 -2.33 3.07
N LEU A 61 -0.96 -1.76 4.02
CA LEU A 61 0.10 -0.79 3.76
C LEU A 61 1.47 -1.32 4.24
N CYS A 62 2.54 -0.78 3.69
CA CYS A 62 3.92 -1.15 4.06
C CYS A 62 4.34 -0.46 5.37
N ILE A 63 4.19 0.87 5.44
CA ILE A 63 4.53 1.69 6.62
C ILE A 63 3.28 2.49 7.07
N PRO A 64 2.28 1.84 7.67
CA PRO A 64 1.01 2.48 8.04
C PRO A 64 1.16 3.43 9.23
N VAL A 65 0.61 4.64 9.08
CA VAL A 65 0.34 5.57 10.19
C VAL A 65 -1.15 5.89 10.20
N LYS A 66 -1.73 6.01 11.39
CA LYS A 66 -3.17 6.26 11.56
C LYS A 66 -3.53 7.68 11.07
N LEU A 67 -4.52 7.76 10.18
CA LEU A 67 -5.20 9.02 9.86
C LEU A 67 -6.12 9.33 11.06
N ARG A 68 -5.95 10.53 11.62
CA ARG A 68 -6.61 10.97 12.86
C ARG A 68 -8.12 10.69 12.86
#